data_AF-A0AB38R4A0-F1
#
_entry.id   AF-A0AB38R4A0-F1
#
_cell.length_a   1.000
_cell.length_b   1.000
_cell.length_c   1.000
_cell.angle_alpha   90.00
_cell.angle_beta   90.00
_cell.angle_gamma   90.00
#
_symmetry.space_group_name_H-M   'P 1'
#
loop_
_entity.id
_entity.type
_entity.pdbx_description
1 polymer ?
#
loop_
_entity_poly.entity_id
_entity_poly.type
_entity_poly.pdbx_seq_one_letter_code
_entity_poly.pdbx_strand_id
1 'polypeptide(L)'
;MNWSRCLLIAICIGLLSGCNIGNNEGARDADRPLVRVKNTADEKTADKSAREIAHRLANLAKRVPNVNDAAVLVVGKYAIVGIDIDANIDASRVGTIKYSVAEALQKDPYGANSIIIADPDLYTRLKNIVNQVDNGRPVQAFMNEIADIVGRVMPEVPSDLFETTPPEPTKQNDSQLNKREEKQLHNRQEKQSNEHLNK
;
A
#
# COMPACT_ATOMS: atom_id res chain seq x y z
N MET A 1 -17.70 10.22 -63.50
CA MET A 1 -17.15 11.20 -62.55
C MET A 1 -17.63 10.82 -61.16
N ASN A 2 -16.82 10.08 -60.37
CA ASN A 2 -16.96 9.87 -58.91
C ASN A 2 -15.70 9.17 -58.35
N TRP A 3 -14.54 9.31 -59.03
CA TRP A 3 -13.31 8.56 -58.67
C TRP A 3 -12.76 9.02 -57.32
N SER A 4 -12.86 10.31 -56.99
CA SER A 4 -12.39 10.86 -55.71
C SER A 4 -13.14 10.28 -54.49
N ARG A 5 -14.38 9.82 -54.65
CA ARG A 5 -15.17 9.18 -53.57
C ARG A 5 -14.76 7.72 -53.35
N CYS A 6 -14.41 7.01 -54.42
CA CYS A 6 -13.86 5.65 -54.33
C CYS A 6 -12.43 5.66 -53.74
N LEU A 7 -11.64 6.71 -54.05
CA LEU A 7 -10.27 6.85 -53.54
C LEU A 7 -10.21 7.15 -52.03
N LEU A 8 -11.21 7.87 -51.50
CA LEU A 8 -11.36 8.13 -50.06
C LEU A 8 -11.82 6.87 -49.28
N ILE A 9 -12.65 6.02 -49.86
CA ILE A 9 -13.10 4.77 -49.21
C ILE A 9 -11.99 3.71 -49.20
N ALA A 10 -11.14 3.66 -50.23
CA ALA A 10 -10.02 2.73 -50.30
C ALA A 10 -8.90 3.04 -49.28
N ILE A 11 -8.71 4.31 -48.90
CA ILE A 11 -7.72 4.73 -47.90
C ILE A 11 -8.11 4.32 -46.47
N CYS A 12 -9.41 4.30 -46.14
CA CYS A 12 -9.88 3.90 -44.81
C CYS A 12 -9.71 2.40 -44.51
N ILE A 13 -9.60 1.55 -45.54
CA ILE A 13 -9.46 0.09 -45.36
C ILE A 13 -7.98 -0.33 -45.17
N GLY A 14 -7.03 0.53 -45.55
CA GLY A 14 -5.59 0.25 -45.46
C GLY A 14 -4.96 0.38 -44.07
N LEU A 15 -5.69 0.88 -43.06
CA LEU A 15 -5.16 1.14 -41.71
C LEU A 15 -5.33 -0.04 -40.73
N LEU A 16 -5.75 -1.22 -41.19
CA LEU A 16 -6.00 -2.40 -40.34
C LEU A 16 -4.95 -3.51 -40.47
N SER A 17 -3.79 -3.27 -41.08
CA SER A 17 -2.68 -4.25 -41.13
C SER A 17 -1.53 -3.80 -40.24
N GLY A 18 -1.57 -4.19 -38.97
CA GLY A 18 -0.50 -3.89 -38.02
C GLY A 18 -0.64 -4.64 -36.70
N CYS A 19 -0.31 -5.94 -36.69
CA CYS A 19 0.33 -6.65 -35.57
C CYS A 19 0.59 -8.10 -36.01
N ASN A 20 1.85 -8.41 -36.36
CA ASN A 20 2.33 -9.79 -36.40
C ASN A 20 3.42 -9.91 -35.33
N ILE A 21 3.08 -10.52 -34.20
CA ILE A 21 4.01 -10.89 -33.15
C ILE A 21 4.77 -12.12 -33.63
N GLY A 22 6.05 -11.93 -33.94
CA GLY A 22 6.97 -13.01 -34.24
C GLY A 22 7.18 -13.90 -33.02
N ASN A 23 6.88 -15.19 -33.19
CA ASN A 23 7.13 -16.22 -32.20
C ASN A 23 8.15 -17.19 -32.81
N ASN A 24 9.41 -17.13 -32.35
CA ASN A 24 10.51 -18.09 -32.53
C ASN A 24 11.80 -17.42 -32.00
N GLU A 25 12.73 -18.00 -31.25
CA GLU A 25 12.98 -19.32 -30.69
C GLU A 25 13.92 -19.08 -29.50
N GLY A 26 13.60 -19.63 -28.33
CA GLY A 26 14.52 -19.64 -27.19
C GLY A 26 15.67 -20.61 -27.46
N ALA A 27 16.87 -20.07 -27.65
CA ALA A 27 18.10 -20.84 -27.71
C ALA A 27 18.28 -21.66 -26.43
N ARG A 28 18.66 -22.92 -26.63
CA ARG A 28 19.07 -23.87 -25.60
C ARG A 28 20.32 -23.33 -24.90
N ASP A 29 20.29 -23.22 -23.58
CA ASP A 29 21.51 -23.28 -22.77
C ASP A 29 21.32 -24.31 -21.67
N ALA A 30 22.31 -25.19 -21.56
CA ALA A 30 22.34 -26.33 -20.69
C ALA A 30 23.11 -25.98 -19.41
N ASP A 31 22.60 -26.51 -18.30
CA ASP A 31 23.35 -26.83 -17.09
C ASP A 31 23.84 -25.66 -16.21
N ARG A 32 22.90 -25.12 -15.41
CA ARG A 32 23.18 -24.65 -14.05
C ARG A 32 22.04 -25.10 -13.14
N PRO A 33 22.29 -25.68 -11.94
CA PRO A 33 21.24 -25.86 -10.95
C PRO A 33 20.86 -24.49 -10.40
N LEU A 34 19.99 -23.79 -11.14
CA LEU A 34 19.27 -22.64 -10.64
C LEU A 34 18.42 -23.17 -9.47
N VAL A 35 18.83 -22.85 -8.25
CA VAL A 35 17.96 -22.92 -7.09
C VAL A 35 16.78 -22.03 -7.42
N ARG A 36 15.72 -22.62 -7.97
CA ARG A 36 14.46 -21.96 -8.23
C ARG A 36 13.81 -21.76 -6.88
N VAL A 37 14.22 -20.70 -6.20
CA VAL A 37 13.47 -20.13 -5.09
C VAL A 37 12.07 -19.94 -5.63
N LYS A 38 11.10 -20.60 -5.01
CA LYS A 38 9.69 -20.36 -5.28
C LYS A 38 9.42 -18.94 -4.80
N ASN A 39 9.64 -17.94 -5.65
CA ASN A 39 9.05 -16.63 -5.47
C ASN A 39 7.56 -16.93 -5.31
N THR A 40 7.06 -16.74 -4.09
CA THR A 40 5.63 -16.61 -3.83
C THR A 40 5.12 -15.64 -4.87
N ALA A 41 4.30 -16.17 -5.75
CA ALA A 41 4.05 -15.63 -7.06
C ALA A 41 3.86 -14.11 -7.03
N ASP A 42 4.40 -13.42 -8.03
CA ASP A 42 3.59 -12.42 -8.72
C ASP A 42 2.36 -13.19 -9.22
N GLU A 43 1.43 -13.45 -8.29
CA GLU A 43 0.09 -13.84 -8.62
C GLU A 43 -0.39 -12.65 -9.41
N LYS A 44 -0.49 -12.84 -10.72
CA LYS A 44 -1.05 -11.89 -11.67
C LYS A 44 -2.44 -11.59 -11.12
N THR A 45 -2.51 -10.61 -10.23
CA THR A 45 -3.72 -10.24 -9.53
C THR A 45 -4.64 -9.81 -10.64
N ALA A 46 -5.72 -10.57 -10.83
CA ALA A 46 -6.73 -10.22 -11.82
C ALA A 46 -7.06 -8.74 -11.63
N ASP A 47 -7.21 -8.00 -12.72
CA ASP A 47 -7.47 -6.57 -12.69
C ASP A 47 -8.86 -6.35 -12.08
N LYS A 48 -8.90 -6.30 -10.74
CA LYS A 48 -10.10 -6.10 -9.94
C LYS A 48 -10.25 -4.62 -9.67
N SER A 49 -11.47 -4.14 -9.77
CA SER A 49 -11.73 -2.75 -9.38
C SER A 49 -11.45 -2.55 -7.89
N ALA A 50 -11.07 -1.32 -7.52
CA ALA A 50 -10.86 -0.93 -6.12
C ALA A 50 -12.08 -1.27 -5.24
N ARG A 51 -13.29 -1.18 -5.81
CA ARG A 51 -14.54 -1.52 -5.12
C ARG A 51 -14.68 -3.03 -4.86
N GLU A 52 -14.36 -3.86 -5.84
CA GLU A 52 -14.38 -5.33 -5.66
C GLU A 52 -13.36 -5.78 -4.62
N ILE A 53 -12.17 -5.17 -4.63
CA ILE A 53 -11.14 -5.39 -3.62
C ILE A 53 -11.67 -4.98 -2.24
N ALA A 54 -12.23 -3.78 -2.11
CA ALA A 54 -12.80 -3.29 -0.86
C ALA A 54 -13.87 -4.25 -0.30
N HIS A 55 -14.84 -4.66 -1.11
CA HIS A 55 -15.87 -5.62 -0.70
C HIS A 55 -15.28 -6.97 -0.30
N ARG A 56 -14.27 -7.47 -1.02
CA ARG A 56 -13.60 -8.73 -0.67
C ARG A 56 -12.94 -8.65 0.70
N LEU A 57 -12.15 -7.60 0.94
CA LEU A 57 -11.42 -7.41 2.19
C LEU A 57 -12.37 -7.14 3.36
N ALA A 58 -13.45 -6.38 3.15
CA ALA A 58 -14.49 -6.18 4.16
C ALA A 58 -15.11 -7.53 4.59
N ASN A 59 -15.44 -8.37 3.62
CA ASN A 59 -15.99 -9.70 3.91
C ASN A 59 -15.00 -10.62 4.62
N LEU A 60 -13.70 -10.51 4.34
CA LEU A 60 -12.66 -11.24 5.08
C LEU A 60 -12.58 -10.78 6.53
N ALA A 61 -12.53 -9.47 6.76
CA ALA A 61 -12.45 -8.90 8.10
C ALA A 61 -13.68 -9.28 8.95
N LYS A 62 -14.90 -9.21 8.37
CA LYS A 62 -16.15 -9.59 9.05
C LYS A 62 -16.25 -11.06 9.47
N ARG A 63 -15.44 -11.95 8.88
CA ARG A 63 -15.41 -13.37 9.29
C ARG A 63 -14.57 -13.61 10.55
N VAL A 64 -13.81 -12.62 11.00
CA VAL A 64 -13.04 -12.72 12.24
C VAL A 64 -13.99 -12.61 13.43
N PRO A 65 -13.89 -13.50 14.44
CA PRO A 65 -14.73 -13.42 15.63
C PRO A 65 -14.67 -12.05 16.30
N ASN A 66 -15.84 -11.58 16.77
CA ASN A 66 -16.03 -10.28 17.41
C ASN A 66 -15.88 -9.05 16.51
N VAL A 67 -15.84 -9.24 15.18
CA VAL A 67 -16.00 -8.16 14.20
C VAL A 67 -17.45 -8.15 13.72
N ASN A 68 -18.18 -7.08 14.06
CA ASN A 68 -19.59 -6.92 13.68
C ASN A 68 -19.73 -6.44 12.24
N ASP A 69 -18.90 -5.49 11.85
CA ASP A 69 -18.90 -4.90 10.52
C ASP A 69 -17.49 -4.45 10.11
N ALA A 70 -17.29 -4.21 8.81
CA ALA A 70 -16.03 -3.68 8.30
C ALA A 70 -16.27 -2.72 7.13
N ALA A 71 -15.57 -1.60 7.15
CA ALA A 71 -15.53 -0.62 6.06
C ALA A 71 -14.11 -0.61 5.47
N VAL A 72 -14.01 -0.68 4.15
CA VAL A 72 -12.71 -0.73 3.46
C VAL A 72 -12.64 0.34 2.39
N LEU A 73 -11.56 1.10 2.40
CA LEU A 73 -11.21 2.05 1.35
C LEU A 73 -9.88 1.64 0.71
N VAL A 74 -9.86 1.46 -0.60
CA VAL A 74 -8.64 1.12 -1.35
C VAL A 74 -8.07 2.39 -1.97
N VAL A 75 -6.81 2.69 -1.65
CA VAL A 75 -6.09 3.87 -2.15
C VAL A 75 -4.75 3.40 -2.75
N GLY A 76 -4.68 3.38 -4.08
CA GLY A 76 -3.52 2.84 -4.79
C GLY A 76 -3.28 1.37 -4.43
N LYS A 77 -2.13 1.09 -3.80
CA LYS A 77 -1.73 -0.26 -3.38
C LYS A 77 -2.13 -0.61 -1.92
N TYR A 78 -2.73 0.33 -1.20
CA TYR A 78 -3.05 0.19 0.22
C TYR A 78 -4.56 0.01 0.42
N ALA A 79 -4.93 -0.72 1.46
CA ALA A 79 -6.31 -0.84 1.92
C ALA A 79 -6.42 -0.31 3.35
N ILE A 80 -7.29 0.67 3.57
CA ILE A 80 -7.61 1.17 4.90
C ILE A 80 -8.84 0.42 5.37
N VAL A 81 -8.71 -0.34 6.45
CA VAL A 81 -9.73 -1.26 6.95
C VAL A 81 -10.17 -0.82 8.33
N GLY A 82 -11.38 -0.28 8.43
CA GLY A 82 -12.04 -0.03 9.70
C GLY A 82 -12.86 -1.24 10.09
N ILE A 83 -12.66 -1.73 11.32
CA ILE A 83 -13.45 -2.81 11.91
C ILE A 83 -14.31 -2.26 13.04
N ASP A 84 -15.58 -2.64 13.03
CA ASP A 84 -16.51 -2.42 14.13
C ASP A 84 -16.47 -3.64 15.05
N ILE A 85 -16.18 -3.41 16.32
CA ILE A 85 -16.04 -4.43 17.35
C ILE A 85 -17.00 -4.14 18.49
N ASP A 86 -17.40 -5.16 19.24
CA ASP A 86 -18.30 -4.97 20.39
C ASP A 86 -17.66 -4.02 21.43
N ALA A 87 -18.42 -3.01 21.85
CA ALA A 87 -18.01 -1.98 22.79
C ALA A 87 -17.65 -2.54 24.19
N ASN A 88 -18.08 -3.76 24.52
CA ASN A 88 -17.79 -4.42 25.79
C ASN A 88 -16.46 -5.19 25.79
N ILE A 89 -15.68 -5.10 24.71
CA ILE A 89 -14.39 -5.79 24.60
C ILE A 89 -13.28 -4.98 25.28
N ASP A 90 -12.57 -5.63 26.19
CA ASP A 90 -11.40 -5.08 26.86
C ASP A 90 -10.31 -4.68 25.84
N ALA A 91 -9.64 -3.54 26.07
CA ALA A 91 -8.57 -3.02 25.22
C ALA A 91 -7.46 -4.06 24.93
N SER A 92 -7.15 -4.93 25.90
CA SER A 92 -6.20 -6.03 25.75
C SER A 92 -6.61 -7.03 24.66
N ARG A 93 -7.91 -7.21 24.42
CA ARG A 93 -8.47 -8.13 23.43
C ARG A 93 -8.68 -7.47 22.07
N VAL A 94 -8.83 -6.14 22.02
CA VAL A 94 -8.83 -5.36 20.76
C VAL A 94 -7.56 -5.61 19.96
N GLY A 95 -6.40 -5.63 20.62
CA GLY A 95 -5.12 -5.94 19.96
C GLY A 95 -5.11 -7.33 19.30
N THR A 96 -5.63 -8.35 19.99
CA THR A 96 -5.76 -9.71 19.45
C THR A 96 -6.69 -9.75 18.24
N ILE A 97 -7.83 -9.05 18.29
CA ILE A 97 -8.77 -8.99 17.15
C ILE A 97 -8.10 -8.30 15.96
N LYS A 98 -7.42 -7.16 16.16
CA LYS A 98 -6.66 -6.48 15.10
C LYS A 98 -5.63 -7.41 14.47
N TYR A 99 -4.92 -8.21 15.29
CA TYR A 99 -3.95 -9.18 14.80
C TYR A 99 -4.62 -10.27 13.95
N SER A 100 -5.73 -10.85 14.42
CA SER A 100 -6.47 -11.86 13.65
C SER A 100 -7.02 -11.32 12.32
N VAL A 101 -7.49 -10.06 12.30
CA VAL A 101 -7.90 -9.39 11.06
C VAL A 101 -6.70 -9.19 10.14
N ALA A 102 -5.58 -8.69 10.66
CA ALA A 102 -4.35 -8.51 9.89
C ALA A 102 -3.88 -9.84 9.26
N GLU A 103 -3.91 -10.93 10.01
CA GLU A 103 -3.56 -12.27 9.51
C GLU A 103 -4.52 -12.75 8.41
N ALA A 104 -5.82 -12.56 8.59
CA ALA A 104 -6.84 -12.93 7.61
C ALA A 104 -6.68 -12.17 6.28
N LEU A 105 -6.30 -10.88 6.36
CA LEU A 105 -6.09 -10.04 5.19
C LEU A 105 -4.72 -10.26 4.53
N GLN A 106 -3.67 -10.56 5.31
CA GLN A 106 -2.32 -10.77 4.77
C GLN A 106 -2.23 -12.03 3.89
N LYS A 107 -3.12 -13.00 4.10
CA LYS A 107 -3.26 -14.20 3.24
C LYS A 107 -3.96 -13.89 1.90
N ASP A 108 -4.50 -12.69 1.76
CA ASP A 108 -5.15 -12.20 0.55
C ASP A 108 -4.16 -11.36 -0.28
N PRO A 109 -4.02 -11.58 -1.60
CA PRO A 109 -3.09 -10.81 -2.43
C PRO A 109 -3.40 -9.31 -2.44
N TYR A 110 -4.65 -8.90 -2.20
CA TYR A 110 -5.02 -7.49 -2.11
C TYR A 110 -4.99 -6.93 -0.68
N GLY A 111 -4.87 -7.79 0.33
CA GLY A 111 -4.92 -7.42 1.74
C GLY A 111 -3.54 -7.28 2.41
N ALA A 112 -2.45 -7.63 1.71
CA ALA A 112 -1.08 -7.56 2.24
C ALA A 112 -0.69 -6.17 2.76
N ASN A 113 -1.19 -5.09 2.14
CA ASN A 113 -0.90 -3.71 2.50
C ASN A 113 -2.09 -3.04 3.24
N SER A 114 -2.66 -3.74 4.22
CA SER A 114 -3.83 -3.24 4.97
C SER A 114 -3.44 -2.47 6.23
N ILE A 115 -4.10 -1.33 6.48
CA ILE A 115 -4.03 -0.57 7.73
C ILE A 115 -5.32 -0.83 8.50
N ILE A 116 -5.22 -1.43 9.70
CA ILE A 116 -6.37 -1.85 10.50
C ILE A 116 -6.68 -0.84 11.59
N ILE A 117 -7.91 -0.32 11.57
CA ILE A 117 -8.46 0.67 12.49
C ILE A 117 -9.57 0.00 13.30
N ALA A 118 -9.45 0.00 14.63
CA ALA A 118 -10.45 -0.56 15.54
C ALA A 118 -11.00 0.49 16.53
N ASP A 119 -10.70 1.76 16.28
CA ASP A 119 -11.25 2.87 17.04
C ASP A 119 -12.66 3.20 16.51
N PRO A 120 -13.70 3.27 17.37
CA PRO A 120 -15.09 3.48 16.92
C PRO A 120 -15.32 4.81 16.19
N ASP A 121 -14.65 5.88 16.62
CA ASP A 121 -14.79 7.21 16.02
C ASP A 121 -14.13 7.23 14.64
N LEU A 122 -12.91 6.69 14.52
CA LEU A 122 -12.21 6.58 13.25
C LEU A 122 -12.90 5.61 12.28
N TYR A 123 -13.48 4.52 12.78
CA TYR A 123 -14.32 3.62 11.99
C TYR A 123 -15.51 4.37 11.38
N THR A 124 -16.24 5.16 12.18
CA THR A 124 -17.39 5.94 11.72
C THR A 124 -16.98 6.95 10.65
N ARG A 125 -15.86 7.64 10.86
CA ARG A 125 -15.32 8.59 9.87
C ARG A 125 -14.94 7.88 8.56
N LEU A 126 -14.23 6.76 8.63
CA LEU A 126 -13.87 5.96 7.45
C LEU A 126 -15.12 5.48 6.71
N LYS A 127 -16.12 4.96 7.42
CA LYS A 127 -17.39 4.49 6.85
C LYS A 127 -18.10 5.59 6.07
N ASN A 128 -18.12 6.80 6.60
CA ASN A 128 -18.70 7.96 5.92
C ASN A 128 -17.94 8.34 4.63
N ILE A 129 -16.61 8.23 4.64
CA ILE A 129 -15.79 8.44 3.44
C ILE A 129 -16.11 7.37 2.39
N VAL A 130 -16.11 6.09 2.78
CA VAL A 130 -16.45 4.96 1.91
C VAL A 130 -17.83 5.15 1.28
N ASN A 131 -18.84 5.51 2.07
CA ASN A 131 -20.19 5.77 1.57
C ASN A 131 -20.23 6.88 0.52
N GLN A 132 -19.52 7.98 0.74
CA GLN A 132 -19.49 9.08 -0.23
C GLN A 132 -18.72 8.72 -1.50
N VAL A 133 -17.63 7.96 -1.38
CA VAL A 133 -16.89 7.42 -2.54
C VAL A 133 -17.77 6.46 -3.33
N ASP A 134 -18.50 5.59 -2.65
CA ASP A 134 -19.45 4.67 -3.26
C ASP A 134 -20.60 5.38 -3.98
N ASN A 135 -20.94 6.59 -3.54
CA ASN A 135 -21.91 7.48 -4.18
C ASN A 135 -21.31 8.36 -5.31
N GLY A 136 -20.07 8.10 -5.71
CA GLY A 136 -19.44 8.74 -6.88
C GLY A 136 -18.61 9.98 -6.56
N ARG A 137 -18.42 10.34 -5.27
CA ARG A 137 -17.49 11.41 -4.92
C ARG A 137 -16.04 10.92 -5.11
N PRO A 138 -15.15 11.69 -5.75
CA PRO A 138 -13.77 11.27 -5.94
C PRO A 138 -13.04 11.12 -4.60
N VAL A 139 -12.25 10.05 -4.46
CA VAL A 139 -11.49 9.75 -3.24
C VAL A 139 -10.54 10.88 -2.86
N GLN A 140 -10.01 11.61 -3.85
CA GLN A 140 -9.10 12.75 -3.67
C GLN A 140 -9.71 13.87 -2.82
N ALA A 141 -11.03 13.99 -2.81
CA ALA A 141 -11.71 15.00 -2.02
C ALA A 141 -11.78 14.66 -0.52
N PHE A 142 -11.17 13.54 -0.11
CA PHE A 142 -11.07 13.08 1.29
C PHE A 142 -9.63 12.87 1.77
N MET A 143 -8.62 13.32 1.01
CA MET A 143 -7.22 13.01 1.33
C MET A 143 -6.78 13.53 2.70
N ASN A 144 -7.29 14.70 3.11
CA ASN A 144 -6.99 15.27 4.42
C ASN A 144 -7.61 14.42 5.54
N GLU A 145 -8.88 14.01 5.42
CA GLU A 145 -9.51 13.17 6.43
C GLU A 145 -8.86 11.78 6.50
N ILE A 146 -8.44 11.23 5.36
CA ILE A 146 -7.72 9.96 5.29
C ILE A 146 -6.36 10.08 6.00
N ALA A 147 -5.60 11.15 5.72
CA ALA A 147 -4.32 11.41 6.38
C ALA A 147 -4.49 11.55 7.90
N ASP A 148 -5.52 12.28 8.34
CA ASP A 148 -5.82 12.44 9.77
C ASP A 148 -6.20 11.12 10.45
N ILE A 149 -6.92 10.24 9.75
CA ILE A 149 -7.30 8.91 10.26
C ILE A 149 -6.05 8.02 10.36
N VAL A 150 -5.26 7.93 9.28
CA VAL A 150 -4.08 7.07 9.22
C VAL A 150 -3.00 7.56 10.19
N GLY A 151 -2.76 8.86 10.28
CA GLY A 151 -1.74 9.46 11.16
C GLY A 151 -1.98 9.25 12.66
N ARG A 152 -3.23 8.98 13.08
CA ARG A 152 -3.52 8.59 14.48
C ARG A 152 -3.29 7.10 14.75
N VAL A 153 -3.34 6.28 13.71
CA VAL A 153 -3.32 4.81 13.83
C VAL A 153 -1.95 4.25 13.51
N MET A 154 -1.19 4.91 12.63
CA MET A 154 0.23 4.66 12.44
C MET A 154 0.99 5.41 13.53
N PRO A 155 1.55 4.72 14.53
CA PRO A 155 2.44 5.35 15.49
C PRO A 155 3.72 5.64 14.72
N GLU A 156 3.96 6.91 14.39
CA GLU A 156 5.23 7.43 13.87
C GLU A 156 5.94 6.45 12.91
N VAL A 157 5.50 6.46 11.66
CA VAL A 157 6.38 6.03 10.58
C VAL A 157 7.65 6.88 10.73
N PRO A 158 8.85 6.28 10.92
CA PRO A 158 10.08 7.07 11.00
C PRO A 158 10.13 8.00 9.80
N SER A 159 10.44 9.28 10.04
CA SER A 159 10.54 10.30 8.98
C SER A 159 11.43 9.82 7.82
N ASP A 160 12.35 8.90 8.12
CA ASP A 160 13.23 8.12 7.24
C ASP A 160 12.54 7.50 6.01
N LEU A 161 11.22 7.24 6.06
CA LEU A 161 10.45 6.70 4.92
C LEU A 161 9.95 7.77 3.95
N PHE A 162 9.96 9.04 4.36
CA PHE A 162 9.55 10.19 3.55
C PHE A 162 10.68 11.22 3.35
N GLU A 163 11.79 11.10 4.09
CA GLU A 163 12.95 11.97 4.00
C GLU A 163 14.06 11.30 3.17
N THR A 164 14.34 11.84 1.97
CA THR A 164 15.54 11.46 1.19
C THR A 164 16.82 12.12 1.73
N THR A 165 16.73 12.79 2.89
CA THR A 165 17.85 13.48 3.53
C THR A 165 17.95 12.94 4.96
N PRO A 166 19.13 12.51 5.42
CA PRO A 166 19.31 12.05 6.79
C PRO A 166 18.80 13.12 7.78
N PRO A 167 18.03 12.74 8.82
CA PRO A 167 17.57 13.69 9.82
C PRO A 167 18.77 14.36 10.50
N GLU A 168 18.67 15.68 10.71
CA GLU A 168 19.67 16.42 11.48
C GLU A 168 19.77 15.83 12.90
N PRO A 169 20.99 15.65 13.44
CA PRO A 169 21.17 15.08 14.77
C PRO A 169 20.47 15.93 15.84
N THR A 170 19.70 15.28 16.71
CA THR A 170 18.97 15.94 17.81
C THR A 170 19.94 16.54 18.83
N LYS A 171 19.94 17.88 18.98
CA LYS A 171 20.82 18.62 19.91
C LYS A 171 20.34 18.68 21.36
N GLN A 172 19.24 18.01 21.70
CA GLN A 172 18.57 18.16 23.00
C GLN A 172 19.42 17.72 24.20
N ASN A 173 20.36 16.79 24.01
CA ASN A 173 21.22 16.27 25.08
C ASN A 173 22.63 16.89 25.09
N ASP A 174 22.95 17.77 24.13
CA ASP A 174 24.32 18.31 23.97
C ASP A 174 24.73 19.21 25.15
N SER A 175 23.76 19.86 25.80
CA SER A 175 24.00 20.72 26.96
C SER A 175 24.48 19.97 28.21
N GLN A 176 24.40 18.63 28.22
CA GLN A 176 24.84 17.80 29.35
C GLN A 176 26.26 17.24 29.18
N LEU A 177 26.88 17.44 28.01
CA LEU A 177 28.17 16.88 27.66
C LEU A 177 29.29 17.90 27.87
N ASN A 178 30.47 17.43 28.29
CA ASN A 178 31.65 18.28 28.22
C ASN A 178 32.20 18.35 26.77
N LYS A 179 33.01 19.36 26.48
CA LYS A 179 33.55 19.63 25.12
C LYS A 179 34.28 18.44 24.48
N ARG A 180 34.87 17.54 25.28
CA ARG A 180 35.56 16.35 24.76
C ARG A 180 34.56 15.27 24.36
N GLU A 181 33.54 15.05 25.18
CA GLU A 181 32.48 14.07 24.95
C GLU A 181 31.63 14.46 23.74
N GLU A 182 31.26 15.73 23.62
CA GLU A 182 30.55 16.29 22.47
C GLU A 182 31.31 16.01 21.17
N LYS A 183 32.60 16.31 21.14
CA LYS A 183 33.46 16.06 19.96
C LYS A 183 33.61 14.56 19.65
N GLN A 184 33.69 13.71 20.66
CA GLN A 184 33.75 12.25 20.46
C GLN A 184 32.43 11.68 19.94
N LEU A 185 31.30 12.21 20.40
CA LEU A 185 29.98 11.79 19.94
C LEU A 185 29.74 12.23 18.50
N HIS A 186 30.07 13.47 18.16
CA HIS A 186 29.97 13.98 16.78
C HIS A 186 30.81 13.14 15.81
N ASN A 187 32.07 12.88 16.13
CA ASN A 187 32.94 12.02 15.32
C ASN A 187 32.41 10.58 15.16
N ARG A 188 31.71 10.05 16.17
CA ARG A 188 31.10 8.71 16.09
C ARG A 188 29.88 8.72 15.17
N GLN A 189 29.02 9.72 15.31
CA GLN A 189 27.82 9.88 14.48
C GLN A 189 28.19 10.09 12.99
N GLU A 190 29.20 10.90 12.70
CA GLU A 190 29.69 11.09 11.31
C GLU A 190 30.25 9.79 10.71
N LYS A 191 31.02 9.01 11.49
CA LYS A 191 31.53 7.71 11.02
C LYS A 191 30.40 6.74 10.71
N GLN A 192 29.41 6.63 11.59
CA GLN A 192 28.26 5.75 11.38
C GLN A 192 27.47 6.19 10.15
N SER A 193 27.19 7.49 9.99
CA SER A 193 26.49 8.02 8.82
C SER A 193 27.21 7.69 7.51
N ASN A 194 28.53 7.89 7.47
CA ASN A 194 29.33 7.59 6.28
C ASN A 194 29.48 6.09 5.99
N GLU A 195 29.45 5.22 7.01
CA GLU A 195 29.45 3.77 6.81
C GLU A 195 28.16 3.25 6.15
N HIS A 196 27.02 3.86 6.44
CA HIS A 196 25.74 3.48 5.83
C HIS A 196 25.62 3.90 4.35
N LEU A 197 26.37 4.91 3.92
CA LEU A 197 26.37 5.40 2.53
C LEU A 197 27.25 4.58 1.57
N ASN A 198 28.11 3.70 2.09
CA ASN A 198 29.17 3.02 1.32
C ASN A 198 28.95 1.49 1.22
N LYS A 199 27.71 1.03 1.41
CA LYS A 199 27.26 -0.37 1.32
C LYS A 199 26.23 -0.53 0.22
#